data_AF-F6XVH4-F1
#
_entry.id   AF-F6XVH4-F1
#
_cell.length_a   1.000
_cell.length_b   1.000
_cell.length_c   1.000
_cell.angle_alpha   90.00
_cell.angle_beta   90.00
_cell.angle_gamma   90.00
#
_symmetry.space_group_name_H-M   'P 1'
#
loop_
_entity.id
_entity.type
_entity.pdbx_description
1 polymer ?
#
loop_
_entity_poly.entity_id
_entity_poly.type
_entity_poly.pdbx_seq_one_letter_code
_entity_poly.pdbx_strand_id
1 'polypeptide(L)'
;FPLLTTKRVFWRGVAEELLWFIRGSTNAKELADKNVHIWDANGSRKFLDNIGLTEREEFDLGPVYGFQWRHYGAEYKDMHSDYTNQGVDQLKKVIDTIRTNPNDRRIIMCAWNPVDLPKMALPPCHAFAQFYVCNGELSCQLYQRSADMGLGVPFNIA
;
A
#
# COMPACT_ATOMS: atom_id res chain seq x y z
N PHE A 1 -11.79 15.17 11.16
CA PHE A 1 -10.74 14.40 10.46
C PHE A 1 -9.38 14.85 10.99
N PRO A 2 -8.50 13.95 11.46
CA PRO A 2 -7.31 14.29 12.25
C PRO A 2 -6.11 14.75 11.39
N LEU A 3 -6.33 15.65 10.43
CA LEU A 3 -5.23 16.28 9.69
C LEU A 3 -4.49 17.23 10.64
N LEU A 4 -3.18 17.05 10.80
CA LEU A 4 -2.40 17.94 11.67
C LEU A 4 -2.49 19.39 11.19
N THR A 5 -2.68 20.31 12.14
CA THR A 5 -2.86 21.75 11.86
C THR A 5 -1.62 22.59 12.18
N THR A 6 -0.64 22.01 12.89
CA THR A 6 0.63 22.67 13.22
C THR A 6 1.59 22.79 12.03
N LYS A 7 1.32 22.08 10.94
CA LYS A 7 1.97 22.21 9.63
C LYS A 7 1.03 21.73 8.52
N ARG A 8 1.26 22.18 7.28
CA ARG A 8 0.49 21.70 6.12
C ARG A 8 0.92 20.27 5.75
N VAL A 9 -0.05 19.40 5.53
CA VAL A 9 0.13 18.03 5.01
C VAL A 9 -0.24 18.00 3.52
N PHE A 10 0.49 17.24 2.70
CA PHE A 10 0.24 17.11 1.27
C PHE A 10 -0.92 16.14 0.97
N TRP A 11 -2.15 16.56 1.30
CA TRP A 11 -3.37 15.74 1.21
C TRP A 11 -3.63 15.14 -0.19
N ARG A 12 -3.38 15.91 -1.26
CA ARG A 12 -3.54 15.40 -2.63
C ARG A 12 -2.69 14.16 -2.88
N GLY A 13 -1.45 14.16 -2.37
CA GLY A 13 -0.56 13.00 -2.46
C GLY A 13 -1.13 11.79 -1.72
N VAL A 14 -1.62 11.99 -0.48
CA VAL A 14 -2.25 10.92 0.33
C VAL A 14 -3.41 10.27 -0.43
N ALA A 15 -4.32 11.08 -0.95
CA ALA A 15 -5.51 10.58 -1.64
C ALA A 15 -5.17 9.85 -2.95
N GLU A 16 -4.27 10.41 -3.77
CA GLU A 16 -3.85 9.79 -5.03
C GLU A 16 -3.10 8.47 -4.79
N GLU A 17 -2.24 8.42 -3.78
CA GLU A 17 -1.54 7.18 -3.38
C GLU A 17 -2.51 6.12 -2.88
N LEU A 18 -3.47 6.48 -2.01
CA LEU A 18 -4.47 5.54 -1.53
C LEU A 18 -5.31 4.97 -2.67
N LEU A 19 -5.73 5.80 -3.63
CA LEU A 19 -6.45 5.35 -4.81
C LEU A 19 -5.58 4.44 -5.69
N TRP A 20 -4.28 4.71 -5.78
CA TRP A 20 -3.31 3.87 -6.48
C TRP A 20 -3.15 2.50 -5.79
N PHE A 21 -3.05 2.45 -4.46
CA PHE A 21 -3.06 1.19 -3.69
C PHE A 21 -4.36 0.42 -3.89
N ILE A 22 -5.52 1.09 -3.81
CA ILE A 22 -6.83 0.46 -4.00
C ILE A 22 -6.93 -0.18 -5.39
N ARG A 23 -6.39 0.45 -6.44
CA ARG A 23 -6.36 -0.13 -7.80
C ARG A 23 -5.45 -1.36 -7.92
N GLY A 24 -4.55 -1.59 -6.96
CA GLY A 24 -3.57 -2.67 -7.03
C GLY A 24 -2.35 -2.33 -7.89
N SER A 25 -2.18 -1.06 -8.28
CA SER A 25 -1.07 -0.65 -9.16
C SER A 25 0.27 -0.73 -8.42
N THR A 26 1.32 -0.99 -9.19
CA THR A 26 2.73 -1.03 -8.78
C THR A 26 3.60 -0.11 -9.64
N ASN A 27 2.97 0.61 -10.58
CA ASN A 27 3.60 1.58 -11.45
C ASN A 27 3.61 2.98 -10.81
N ALA A 28 4.76 3.39 -10.25
CA ALA A 28 4.90 4.71 -9.62
C ALA A 28 4.79 5.88 -10.61
N LYS A 29 4.95 5.63 -11.92
CA LYS A 29 4.80 6.67 -12.95
C LYS A 29 3.38 7.23 -13.01
N GLU A 30 2.36 6.43 -12.69
CA GLU A 30 0.98 6.91 -12.56
C GLU A 30 0.83 8.05 -11.55
N LEU A 31 1.64 8.04 -10.49
CA LEU A 31 1.66 9.09 -9.47
C LEU A 31 2.50 10.28 -9.93
N ALA A 32 3.68 10.01 -10.51
CA ALA A 32 4.57 11.04 -11.04
C ALA A 32 3.89 11.88 -12.14
N ASP A 33 3.14 11.25 -13.06
CA ASP A 33 2.37 11.90 -14.12
C ASP A 33 1.25 12.81 -13.56
N LYS A 34 0.79 12.55 -12.33
CA LYS A 34 -0.13 13.42 -11.58
C LYS A 34 0.57 14.44 -10.68
N ASN A 35 1.90 14.58 -10.81
CA ASN A 35 2.75 15.43 -9.99
C ASN A 35 2.69 15.02 -8.49
N VAL A 36 2.74 13.71 -8.23
CA VAL A 36 2.84 13.10 -6.89
C VAL A 36 4.12 12.25 -6.86
N HIS A 37 5.18 12.81 -6.28
CA HIS A 37 6.56 12.29 -6.40
C HIS A 37 7.05 11.51 -5.17
N ILE A 38 6.13 10.94 -4.40
CA ILE A 38 6.44 10.26 -3.13
C ILE A 38 7.25 8.96 -3.34
N TRP A 39 7.16 8.35 -4.53
CA TRP A 39 7.82 7.09 -4.88
C TRP A 39 9.00 7.24 -5.85
N ASP A 40 9.26 8.43 -6.39
CA ASP A 40 10.27 8.68 -7.43
C ASP A 40 11.66 8.18 -7.04
N ALA A 41 12.08 8.48 -5.81
CA ALA A 41 13.39 8.07 -5.32
C ALA A 41 13.52 6.55 -5.28
N ASN A 42 12.48 5.85 -4.82
CA ASN A 42 12.46 4.38 -4.73
C ASN A 42 12.23 3.70 -6.09
N GLY A 43 11.59 4.38 -7.03
CA GLY A 43 11.38 3.90 -8.40
C GLY A 43 12.53 4.17 -9.36
N SER A 44 13.47 5.05 -8.99
CA SER A 44 14.58 5.43 -9.87
C SER A 44 15.49 4.26 -10.24
N ARG A 45 16.03 4.28 -11.47
CA ARG A 45 17.00 3.27 -11.95
C ARG A 45 18.15 3.06 -10.95
N LYS A 46 18.71 4.16 -10.46
CA LYS A 46 19.80 4.15 -9.46
C LYS A 46 19.41 3.39 -8.19
N PHE A 47 18.21 3.62 -7.67
CA PHE A 47 17.78 2.97 -6.43
C PHE A 47 17.52 1.47 -6.65
N LEU A 48 16.82 1.12 -7.74
CA LEU A 48 16.54 -0.27 -8.10
C LEU A 48 17.83 -1.08 -8.32
N ASP A 49 18.84 -0.51 -8.99
CA ASP A 49 20.14 -1.15 -9.17
C ASP A 49 20.86 -1.36 -7.84
N ASN A 50 20.83 -0.36 -6.96
CA ASN A 50 21.48 -0.43 -5.64
C ASN A 50 20.91 -1.54 -4.75
N ILE A 51 19.62 -1.89 -4.92
CA ILE A 51 18.97 -2.97 -4.17
C ILE A 51 18.98 -4.31 -4.92
N GLY A 52 19.67 -4.39 -6.06
CA GLY A 52 19.83 -5.62 -6.84
C GLY A 52 18.69 -5.96 -7.79
N LEU A 53 17.74 -5.04 -8.01
CA LEU A 53 16.64 -5.20 -8.97
C LEU A 53 17.04 -4.62 -10.35
N THR A 54 18.14 -5.12 -10.93
CA THR A 54 18.73 -4.55 -12.16
C THR A 54 17.85 -4.71 -13.40
N GLU A 55 17.14 -5.83 -13.51
CA GLU A 55 16.23 -6.12 -14.65
C GLU A 55 14.87 -5.43 -14.52
N ARG A 56 14.61 -4.79 -13.38
CA ARG A 56 13.30 -4.19 -13.10
C ARG A 56 13.14 -2.87 -13.84
N GLU A 57 12.06 -2.64 -14.57
CA GLU A 57 11.80 -1.35 -15.23
C GLU A 57 11.79 -0.18 -14.22
N GLU A 58 12.27 0.99 -14.63
CA GLU A 58 12.19 2.20 -13.80
C GLU A 58 10.72 2.51 -13.47
N PHE A 59 10.45 2.92 -12.22
CA PHE A 59 9.11 3.11 -11.62
C PHE A 59 8.29 1.83 -11.36
N ASP A 60 8.77 0.63 -11.71
CA ASP A 60 8.15 -0.61 -11.25
C ASP A 60 8.61 -0.94 -9.82
N LEU A 61 7.73 -0.64 -8.86
CA LEU A 61 8.01 -0.82 -7.43
C LEU A 61 7.93 -2.28 -6.96
N GLY A 62 7.42 -3.18 -7.80
CA GLY A 62 7.27 -4.59 -7.46
C GLY A 62 5.98 -4.86 -6.73
N PRO A 63 5.85 -6.05 -6.11
CA PRO A 63 4.62 -6.46 -5.45
C PRO A 63 4.41 -5.74 -4.10
N VAL A 64 4.39 -4.41 -4.10
CA VAL A 64 4.18 -3.53 -2.93
C VAL A 64 2.71 -3.47 -2.52
N TYR A 65 2.35 -2.57 -1.60
CA TYR A 65 1.04 -2.44 -0.95
C TYR A 65 -0.17 -2.81 -1.81
N GLY A 66 -0.41 -2.09 -2.92
CA GLY A 66 -1.59 -2.31 -3.76
C GLY A 66 -1.67 -3.74 -4.29
N PHE A 67 -0.55 -4.26 -4.78
CA PHE A 67 -0.47 -5.65 -5.23
C PHE A 67 -0.79 -6.62 -4.09
N GLN A 68 -0.23 -6.42 -2.90
CA GLN A 68 -0.55 -7.29 -1.76
C GLN A 68 -2.01 -7.15 -1.33
N TRP A 69 -2.63 -5.98 -1.44
CA TRP A 69 -4.03 -5.77 -1.06
C TRP A 69 -5.01 -6.47 -2.01
N ARG A 70 -4.70 -6.52 -3.31
CA ARG A 70 -5.61 -7.03 -4.35
C ARG A 70 -5.25 -8.43 -4.86
N HIS A 71 -3.98 -8.83 -4.74
CA HIS A 71 -3.38 -10.00 -5.37
C HIS A 71 -2.41 -10.75 -4.44
N TYR A 72 -2.67 -10.78 -3.13
CA TYR A 72 -1.75 -11.38 -2.16
C TYR A 72 -1.41 -12.84 -2.54
N GLY A 73 -0.11 -13.13 -2.63
CA GLY A 73 0.40 -14.47 -2.99
C GLY A 73 0.37 -14.82 -4.47
N ALA A 74 -0.07 -13.91 -5.36
CA ALA A 74 0.14 -14.07 -6.80
C ALA A 74 1.63 -13.92 -7.16
N GLU A 75 2.05 -14.61 -8.22
CA GLU A 75 3.41 -14.45 -8.74
C GLU A 75 3.55 -13.12 -9.48
N TYR A 76 4.37 -12.22 -8.95
CA TYR A 76 4.66 -10.94 -9.60
C TYR A 76 5.53 -11.12 -10.84
N LYS A 77 5.10 -10.51 -11.95
CA LYS A 77 5.82 -10.47 -13.24
C LYS A 77 6.42 -9.08 -13.46
N ASP A 78 5.56 -8.11 -13.75
CA ASP A 78 5.87 -6.70 -13.96
C ASP A 78 4.66 -5.82 -13.62
N MET A 79 4.84 -4.50 -13.66
CA MET A 79 3.78 -3.51 -13.37
C MET A 79 2.72 -3.36 -14.46
N HIS A 80 2.90 -3.99 -15.63
CA HIS A 80 1.97 -3.87 -16.78
C HIS A 80 1.05 -5.09 -16.92
N SER A 81 1.39 -6.18 -16.25
CA SER A 81 0.66 -7.44 -16.29
C SER A 81 -0.74 -7.32 -15.66
N ASP A 82 -1.71 -8.00 -16.27
CA ASP A 82 -3.04 -8.15 -15.68
C ASP A 82 -3.03 -9.26 -14.62
N TYR A 83 -3.28 -8.87 -13.38
CA TYR A 83 -3.38 -9.77 -12.22
C TYR A 83 -4.82 -10.10 -11.82
N THR A 84 -5.81 -9.75 -12.64
CA THR A 84 -7.22 -10.03 -12.38
C THR A 84 -7.43 -11.51 -12.06
N ASN A 85 -8.16 -11.78 -10.96
CA ASN A 85 -8.42 -13.12 -10.43
C ASN A 85 -7.17 -13.92 -9.99
N GLN A 86 -6.02 -13.28 -9.79
CA GLN A 86 -4.82 -13.91 -9.24
C GLN A 86 -4.63 -13.51 -7.78
N GLY A 87 -4.16 -14.47 -6.96
CA GLY A 87 -3.92 -14.27 -5.54
C GLY A 87 -5.20 -14.10 -4.72
N VAL A 88 -5.06 -13.47 -3.55
CA VAL A 88 -6.18 -13.17 -2.64
C VAL A 88 -6.47 -11.66 -2.64
N ASP A 89 -7.69 -11.28 -3.03
CA ASP A 89 -8.19 -9.91 -2.90
C ASP A 89 -8.61 -9.65 -1.43
N GLN A 90 -7.64 -9.21 -0.63
CA GLN A 90 -7.83 -8.92 0.79
C GLN A 90 -8.79 -7.75 1.00
N LEU A 91 -8.70 -6.71 0.18
CA LEU A 91 -9.57 -5.54 0.28
C LEU A 91 -11.04 -5.94 0.08
N LYS A 92 -11.33 -6.73 -0.96
CA LYS A 92 -12.67 -7.26 -1.20
C LYS A 92 -13.15 -8.10 -0.01
N LYS A 93 -12.32 -9.02 0.47
CA LYS A 93 -12.65 -9.89 1.62
C LYS A 93 -12.97 -9.10 2.88
N VAL A 94 -12.20 -8.05 3.18
CA VAL A 94 -12.45 -7.16 4.32
C VAL A 94 -13.80 -6.47 4.18
N ILE A 95 -14.08 -5.85 3.03
CA ILE A 95 -15.35 -5.15 2.76
C ILE A 95 -16.54 -6.10 2.89
N ASP A 96 -16.46 -7.28 2.28
CA ASP A 96 -17.53 -8.28 2.33
C ASP A 96 -17.77 -8.76 3.77
N THR A 97 -16.70 -8.98 4.53
CA THR A 97 -16.80 -9.43 5.93
C THR A 97 -17.40 -8.35 6.82
N ILE A 98 -17.01 -7.08 6.66
CA ILE A 98 -17.62 -5.95 7.39
C ILE A 98 -19.13 -5.90 7.15
N ARG A 99 -19.58 -6.16 5.91
CA ARG A 99 -21.00 -6.10 5.54
C ARG A 99 -21.81 -7.31 6.00
N THR A 100 -21.21 -8.50 6.01
CA THR A 100 -21.95 -9.77 6.19
C THR A 100 -21.70 -10.42 7.56
N ASN A 101 -20.53 -10.21 8.16
CA ASN A 101 -20.14 -10.74 9.46
C ASN A 101 -19.29 -9.71 10.25
N PRO A 102 -19.87 -8.56 10.64
CA PRO A 102 -19.13 -7.44 11.26
C PRO A 102 -18.45 -7.79 12.59
N ASN A 103 -18.91 -8.83 13.29
CA ASN A 103 -18.34 -9.31 14.55
C ASN A 103 -17.12 -10.24 14.37
N ASP A 104 -16.73 -10.53 13.13
CA ASP A 104 -15.55 -11.32 12.83
C ASP A 104 -14.29 -10.63 13.39
N ARG A 105 -13.40 -11.42 14.00
CA ARG A 105 -12.16 -10.92 14.61
C ARG A 105 -10.96 -11.03 13.68
N ARG A 106 -11.17 -11.46 12.44
CA ARG A 106 -10.16 -11.74 11.40
C ARG A 106 -10.28 -10.78 10.21
N ILE A 107 -10.93 -9.65 10.41
CA ILE A 107 -11.05 -8.58 9.39
C ILE A 107 -9.71 -7.85 9.32
N ILE A 108 -8.76 -8.42 8.57
CA ILE A 108 -7.37 -7.96 8.48
C ILE A 108 -6.96 -7.83 7.02
N MET A 109 -6.18 -6.81 6.73
CA MET A 109 -5.46 -6.63 5.47
C MET A 109 -3.95 -6.51 5.77
N CYS A 110 -3.13 -7.35 5.16
CA CYS A 110 -1.69 -7.41 5.42
C CYS A 110 -0.88 -7.13 4.14
N ALA A 111 0.05 -6.19 4.20
CA ALA A 111 1.00 -5.92 3.11
C ALA A 111 2.34 -6.66 3.31
N TRP A 112 2.60 -7.19 4.51
CA TRP A 112 3.86 -7.84 4.84
C TRP A 112 3.89 -9.31 4.37
N ASN A 113 4.38 -9.54 3.16
CA ASN A 113 4.54 -10.88 2.57
C ASN A 113 6.04 -11.28 2.50
N PRO A 114 6.55 -12.15 3.41
CA PRO A 114 7.96 -12.54 3.45
C PRO A 114 8.52 -13.12 2.15
N VAL A 115 7.70 -13.77 1.33
CA VAL A 115 8.11 -14.35 0.05
C VAL A 115 8.42 -13.27 -0.98
N ASP A 116 7.69 -12.16 -0.92
CA ASP A 116 7.79 -11.07 -1.89
C ASP A 116 8.64 -9.89 -1.42
N LEU A 117 9.01 -9.80 -0.14
CA LEU A 117 9.86 -8.71 0.37
C LEU A 117 11.13 -8.48 -0.46
N PRO A 118 11.88 -9.52 -0.91
CA PRO A 118 13.08 -9.30 -1.73
C PRO A 118 12.78 -8.76 -3.14
N LYS A 119 11.52 -8.78 -3.60
CA LYS A 119 11.09 -8.33 -4.93
C LYS A 119 10.55 -6.90 -4.93
N MET A 120 10.34 -6.32 -3.74
CA MET A 120 9.79 -4.98 -3.57
C MET A 120 10.90 -3.94 -3.57
N ALA A 121 10.65 -2.78 -4.19
CA ALA A 121 11.56 -1.64 -4.10
C ALA A 121 11.78 -1.22 -2.64
N LEU A 122 10.71 -1.23 -1.84
CA LEU A 122 10.82 -0.97 -0.40
C LEU A 122 9.82 -1.86 0.37
N PRO A 123 10.27 -2.64 1.37
CA PRO A 123 9.38 -3.36 2.26
C PRO A 123 8.36 -2.44 2.95
N PRO A 124 7.09 -2.83 3.07
CA PRO A 124 6.03 -1.93 3.53
C PRO A 124 6.26 -1.47 4.98
N CYS A 125 6.15 -0.17 5.23
CA CYS A 125 6.22 0.41 6.57
C CYS A 125 4.92 0.14 7.35
N HIS A 126 3.77 0.22 6.66
CA HIS A 126 2.46 -0.15 7.19
C HIS A 126 2.21 -1.64 6.93
N ALA A 127 2.45 -2.47 7.95
CA ALA A 127 2.51 -3.91 7.77
C ALA A 127 1.11 -4.54 7.65
N PHE A 128 0.17 -4.15 8.51
CA PHE A 128 -1.21 -4.63 8.45
C PHE A 128 -2.19 -3.65 9.08
N ALA A 129 -3.44 -3.73 8.64
CA ALA A 129 -4.59 -3.05 9.21
C ALA A 129 -5.61 -4.08 9.72
N GLN A 130 -6.15 -3.87 10.92
CA GLN A 130 -7.26 -4.64 11.47
C GLN A 130 -8.48 -3.73 11.64
N PHE A 131 -9.65 -4.24 11.25
CA PHE A 131 -10.92 -3.55 11.36
C PHE A 131 -11.80 -4.16 12.44
N TYR A 132 -12.61 -3.32 13.07
CA TYR A 132 -13.54 -3.70 14.13
C TYR A 132 -14.84 -2.92 13.98
N VAL A 133 -15.98 -3.60 14.10
CA VAL A 133 -17.31 -2.99 14.02
C VAL A 133 -18.04 -3.17 15.34
N CYS A 134 -18.58 -2.09 15.89
CA CYS A 134 -19.39 -2.12 17.12
C CYS A 134 -20.42 -1.00 17.06
N ASN A 135 -21.67 -1.28 17.47
CA ASN A 135 -22.75 -0.27 17.52
C ASN A 135 -22.95 0.54 16.22
N GLY A 136 -22.69 -0.07 15.07
CA GLY A 136 -22.78 0.59 13.77
C GLY A 136 -21.58 1.48 13.41
N GLU A 137 -20.55 1.53 14.25
CA GLU A 137 -19.32 2.28 14.04
C GLU A 137 -18.18 1.36 13.57
N LEU A 138 -17.29 1.89 12.71
CA LEU A 138 -16.13 1.19 12.18
C LEU A 138 -14.84 1.81 12.72
N SER A 139 -14.01 0.99 13.35
CA SER A 139 -12.66 1.33 13.81
C SER A 139 -11.61 0.62 12.96
N CYS A 140 -10.45 1.26 12.78
CA CYS A 140 -9.29 0.72 12.08
C CYS A 140 -8.04 0.89 12.95
N GLN A 141 -7.28 -0.19 13.12
CA GLN A 141 -5.96 -0.18 13.74
C GLN A 141 -4.92 -0.49 12.67
N LEU A 142 -3.97 0.41 12.46
CA LEU A 142 -2.83 0.22 11.57
C LEU A 142 -1.56 -0.07 12.39
N TYR A 143 -0.86 -1.16 12.08
CA TYR A 143 0.47 -1.42 12.63
C TYR A 143 1.56 -0.94 11.67
N GLN A 144 2.38 0.00 12.14
CA GLN A 144 3.50 0.57 11.39
C GLN A 144 4.83 0.13 12.01
N ARG A 145 5.61 -0.68 11.28
CA ARG A 145 6.89 -1.24 11.77
C ARG A 145 8.02 -0.19 11.89
N SER A 146 7.90 0.92 11.16
CA SER A 146 8.90 1.99 11.09
C SER A 146 8.20 3.31 10.80
N ALA A 147 8.42 4.28 11.68
CA ALA A 147 7.67 5.53 11.72
C ALA A 147 8.62 6.73 11.77
N ASP A 148 8.75 7.45 10.66
CA ASP A 148 9.35 8.78 10.65
C ASP A 148 8.34 9.76 11.25
N MET A 149 8.56 10.13 12.51
CA MET A 149 7.70 11.04 13.27
C MET A 149 7.63 12.44 12.68
N GLY A 150 8.68 12.88 11.98
CA GLY A 150 8.81 14.22 11.45
C GLY A 150 8.06 14.38 10.13
N LEU A 151 8.30 13.49 9.17
CA LEU A 151 7.73 13.59 7.81
C LEU A 151 6.59 12.61 7.56
N GLY A 152 6.81 11.32 7.86
CA GLY A 152 5.90 10.24 7.47
C GLY A 152 4.61 10.16 8.28
N VAL A 153 4.70 10.16 9.61
CA VAL A 153 3.53 9.93 10.50
C VAL A 153 2.38 10.91 10.25
N PRO A 154 2.59 12.23 10.08
CA PRO A 154 1.52 13.16 9.71
C PRO A 154 0.78 12.79 8.42
N PHE A 155 1.49 12.21 7.46
CA PHE A 155 0.94 11.72 6.20
C PHE A 155 0.24 10.37 6.38
N ASN A 156 0.71 9.53 7.30
CA ASN A 156 0.13 8.21 7.57
C ASN A 156 -1.13 8.25 8.44
N ILE A 157 -1.32 9.30 9.24
CA ILE A 157 -2.55 9.55 10.03
C ILE A 157 -3.69 10.06 9.15
N ALA A 158 -3.35 10.84 8.11
CA ALA A 158 -4.29 11.35 7.13
C ALA A 158 -4.73 10.23 6.19
#